data_AF-A0A6N3DLS0-F1
#
_entry.id   AF-A0A6N3DLS0-F1
#
_cell.length_a   1.000
_cell.length_b   1.000
_cell.length_c   1.000
_cell.angle_alpha   90.00
_cell.angle_beta   90.00
_cell.angle_gamma   90.00
#
_symmetry.space_group_name_H-M   'P 1'
#
loop_
_entity.id
_entity.type
_entity.pdbx_description
1 polymer ?
#
loop_
_entity_poly.entity_id
_entity_poly.type
_entity_poly.pdbx_seq_one_letter_code
_entity_poly.pdbx_strand_id
1 'polypeptide(L)' 'MQQLKLRDDPESMNRLSKASSAVEDFLASHPSELTEEERGKLGDLLKARALALSEATGVKIYSICD' A
#
# COMPACT_ATOMS: atom_id res chain seq x y z
N MET A 1 -3.17 19.17 -10.27
CA MET A 1 -2.56 17.88 -9.88
C MET A 1 -1.13 18.15 -9.43
N GLN A 2 -0.81 18.07 -8.13
CA GLN A 2 0.58 18.14 -7.68
C GLN A 2 1.28 16.84 -8.08
N GLN A 3 2.40 16.91 -8.81
CA GLN A 3 3.21 15.73 -9.07
C GLN A 3 3.89 15.31 -7.76
N LEU A 4 3.53 14.12 -7.26
CA LEU A 4 4.24 13.48 -6.16
C LEU A 4 5.65 13.16 -6.64
N LYS A 5 6.64 13.93 -6.17
CA LYS A 5 8.05 13.59 -6.37
C LYS A 5 8.40 12.50 -5.38
N LEU A 6 8.68 11.31 -5.89
CA LEU A 6 9.29 10.25 -5.11
C LEU A 6 10.66 10.76 -4.64
N ARG A 7 10.99 10.53 -3.38
CA ARG A 7 12.38 10.61 -2.92
C ARG A 7 13.14 9.53 -3.67
N ASP A 8 14.30 9.87 -4.24
CA ASP A 8 15.28 8.94 -4.81
C ASP A 8 15.92 8.07 -3.71
N ASP A 9 15.09 7.44 -2.87
CA ASP A 9 15.49 6.52 -1.82
C ASP A 9 15.15 5.09 -2.27
N PRO A 10 16.16 4.30 -2.70
CA PRO A 10 15.93 2.98 -3.26
C PRO A 10 15.36 1.98 -2.23
N GLU A 11 15.63 2.18 -0.93
CA GLU A 11 15.07 1.33 0.12
C GLU A 11 13.57 1.56 0.30
N SER A 12 13.13 2.83 0.32
CA SER A 12 11.73 3.22 0.41
C SER A 12 10.94 2.75 -0.81
N MET A 13 11.53 2.86 -2.00
CA MET A 13 10.95 2.32 -3.24
C MET A 13 10.78 0.80 -3.21
N ASN A 14 11.77 0.07 -2.67
CA ASN A 14 11.70 -1.38 -2.51
C ASN A 14 10.60 -1.78 -1.51
N ARG A 15 10.49 -1.07 -0.37
CA ARG A 15 9.39 -1.29 0.60
C ARG A 15 8.03 -1.04 -0.02
N LEU A 16 7.87 0.03 -0.80
CA LEU A 16 6.63 0.34 -1.49
C LEU A 16 6.27 -0.72 -2.55
N SER A 17 7.27 -1.21 -3.30
CA SER A 17 7.07 -2.28 -4.26
C SER A 17 6.60 -3.55 -3.57
N LYS A 18 7.25 -3.98 -2.49
CA LYS A 18 6.86 -5.17 -1.72
C LYS A 18 5.47 -5.03 -1.11
N ALA A 19 5.15 -3.88 -0.54
CA ALA A 19 3.83 -3.63 0.03
C ALA A 19 2.74 -3.62 -1.04
N SER A 20 3.03 -3.11 -2.24
CA SER A 20 2.10 -3.14 -3.38
C SER A 20 1.90 -4.57 -3.88
N SER A 21 2.97 -5.34 -4.08
CA SER A 21 2.87 -6.75 -4.48
C SER A 21 2.10 -7.58 -3.46
N ALA A 22 2.28 -7.35 -2.15
CA ALA A 22 1.53 -8.07 -1.12
C ALA A 22 0.02 -7.80 -1.18
N VAL A 23 -0.40 -6.56 -1.50
CA VAL A 23 -1.82 -6.23 -1.72
C VAL A 23 -2.34 -6.90 -2.99
N GLU A 24 -1.58 -6.85 -4.08
CA GLU A 24 -1.95 -7.47 -5.36
C GLU A 24 -2.07 -8.99 -5.24
N ASP A 25 -1.09 -9.65 -4.61
CA ASP A 25 -1.09 -11.09 -4.36
C ASP A 25 -2.26 -11.49 -3.46
N PHE A 26 -2.59 -10.68 -2.45
CA PHE A 26 -3.74 -10.92 -1.59
C PHE A 26 -5.05 -10.84 -2.39
N LEU A 27 -5.25 -9.78 -3.18
CA LEU A 27 -6.46 -9.63 -4.01
C LEU A 27 -6.55 -10.72 -5.09
N ALA A 28 -5.43 -11.12 -5.69
CA ALA A 28 -5.39 -12.21 -6.66
C ALA A 28 -5.73 -13.57 -6.04
N SER A 29 -5.34 -13.80 -4.79
CA SER A 29 -5.65 -15.02 -4.04
C SER A 29 -7.10 -15.05 -3.52
N HIS A 30 -7.78 -13.90 -3.49
CA HIS A 30 -9.16 -13.76 -3.03
C HIS A 30 -10.03 -13.09 -4.12
N PRO A 31 -10.32 -13.79 -5.23
CA PRO A 31 -11.10 -13.24 -6.34
C PRO A 31 -12.60 -13.06 -6.02
N SER A 32 -13.06 -13.60 -4.89
CA SER A 32 -14.45 -13.57 -4.42
C SER A 32 -14.63 -12.53 -3.31
N GLU A 33 -15.87 -12.38 -2.82
CA GLU A 33 -16.13 -11.51 -1.68
C GLU A 33 -15.27 -11.87 -0.46
N LEU A 34 -14.57 -10.88 0.07
CA LEU A 34 -13.74 -11.02 1.26
C LEU A 34 -14.62 -11.19 2.50
N THR A 35 -14.26 -12.16 3.33
CA THR A 35 -14.77 -12.30 4.70
C THR A 35 -14.32 -11.12 5.57
N GLU A 36 -14.96 -10.92 6.72
CA GLU A 36 -14.60 -9.85 7.66
C GLU A 36 -13.13 -9.93 8.10
N GLU A 37 -12.62 -11.14 8.35
CA GLU A 37 -11.22 -11.38 8.70
C GLU A 37 -10.26 -11.03 7.54
N GLU A 38 -10.62 -11.37 6.31
CA GLU A 38 -9.84 -11.03 5.12
C GLU A 38 -9.88 -9.54 4.81
N ARG A 39 -11.01 -8.86 5.06
CA ARG A 39 -11.10 -7.39 4.98
C ARG A 39 -10.19 -6.73 6.00
N GLY A 40 -10.11 -7.27 7.22
CA GLY A 40 -9.16 -6.83 8.24
C GLY A 40 -7.71 -6.93 7.75
N LYS A 41 -7.33 -8.11 7.23
CA LYS A 41 -5.99 -8.34 6.66
C LYS A 41 -5.69 -7.43 5.48
N LEU A 42 -6.65 -7.23 4.56
CA LEU A 42 -6.50 -6.29 3.46
C LEU A 42 -6.29 -4.86 3.98
N GLY A 43 -7.03 -4.46 5.02
CA GLY A 43 -6.86 -3.17 5.68
C GLY A 43 -5.44 -2.96 6.21
N ASP A 44 -4.86 -3.97 6.86
CA ASP A 44 -3.47 -3.93 7.33
C ASP A 44 -2.47 -3.83 6.17
N LEU A 45 -2.68 -4.57 5.08
CA LEU A 45 -1.83 -4.51 3.88
C LEU A 45 -1.90 -3.12 3.21
N LEU A 46 -3.11 -2.56 3.08
CA LEU A 46 -3.32 -1.21 2.55
C LEU A 46 -2.67 -0.15 3.43
N LYS A 47 -2.75 -0.29 4.76
CA LYS A 47 -2.07 0.61 5.70
C LYS A 47 -0.55 0.52 5.57
N ALA A 48 0.01 -0.68 5.43
CA ALA A 48 1.44 -0.86 5.17
C ALA A 48 1.87 -0.21 3.85
N ARG A 49 1.08 -0.35 2.79
CA ARG A 49 1.30 0.33 1.51
C ARG A 49 1.24 1.85 1.65
N ALA A 50 0.29 2.38 2.43
CA ALA A 50 0.15 3.82 2.68
C ALA A 50 1.38 4.40 3.41
N LEU A 51 1.89 3.67 4.41
CA LEU A 51 3.10 4.03 5.14
C LEU A 51 4.33 4.03 4.21
N ALA A 52 4.52 2.97 3.43
CA ALA A 52 5.63 2.88 2.49
C ALA A 52 5.55 3.97 1.39
N LEU A 53 4.34 4.28 0.92
CA LEU A 53 4.11 5.37 -0.03
C LEU A 53 4.40 6.74 0.62
N SER A 54 4.11 6.89 1.91
CA SER A 54 4.44 8.09 2.67
C SER A 54 5.95 8.27 2.84
N GLU A 55 6.67 7.20 3.14
CA GLU A 55 8.13 7.20 3.21
C GLU A 55 8.74 7.54 1.84
N ALA A 56 8.26 6.90 0.78
CA ALA A 56 8.74 7.09 -0.58
C ALA A 56 8.44 8.48 -1.15
N THR A 57 7.33 9.12 -0.77
CA THR A 57 6.97 10.47 -1.27
C THR A 57 7.35 11.60 -0.30
N GLY A 58 7.67 11.27 0.95
CA GLY A 58 7.80 12.25 2.03
C GLY A 58 6.48 12.93 2.41
N VAL A 59 5.34 12.49 1.87
CA VAL A 59 4.01 13.03 2.14
C VAL A 59 3.28 12.10 3.08
N LYS A 60 2.66 12.61 4.13
CA LYS A 60 1.96 11.77 5.10
C LYS A 60 0.59 11.36 4.54
N ILE A 61 0.47 10.09 4.14
CA ILE A 61 -0.76 9.50 3.61
C ILE A 61 -1.50 8.82 4.76
N TYR A 62 -2.62 9.43 5.16
CA TYR A 62 -3.40 9.00 6.32
C TYR A 62 -4.48 7.97 5.98
N SER A 63 -4.83 7.82 4.71
CA SER A 63 -5.87 6.89 4.27
C SER A 63 -5.70 6.60 2.78
N ILE A 64 -5.74 5.32 2.41
CA ILE A 64 -6.02 4.88 1.04
C ILE A 64 -7.48 4.43 1.04
N CYS A 65 -8.39 5.37 1.31
CA CYS A 65 -9.82 5.18 1.11
C CYS A 65 -10.34 6.45 0.43
N ASP A 66 -10.76 6.31 -0.81
CA ASP A 66 -12.11 6.74 -1.20
C ASP A 66 -12.77 5.52 -1.87
#